data_AF-A0A0L8GVL1-F1
#
_entry.id   AF-A0A0L8GVL1-F1
#
_cell.length_a   1.000
_cell.length_b   1.000
_cell.length_c   1.000
_cell.angle_alpha   90.00
_cell.angle_beta   90.00
_cell.angle_gamma   90.00
#
_symmetry.space_group_name_H-M   'P 1'
#
loop_
_entity.id
_entity.type
_entity.pdbx_description
1 polymer ?
#
loop_
_entity_poly.entity_id
_entity_poly.type
_entity_poly.pdbx_seq_one_letter_code
_entity_poly.pdbx_strand_id
1 'polypeptide(L)' 'MTVPIDINVSVKTYQKLSKYKDLEIEISKMWNLKTKTIPIVIGVLGMTAKRADYYLAQIPGNPEMAEVQKIVLMATGHIL' A
#
# COMPACT_ATOMS: atom_id res chain seq x y z
N MET A 1 -2.14 22.39 13.94
CA MET A 1 -2.16 21.68 12.63
C MET A 1 -1.15 20.54 12.71
N THR A 2 -1.61 19.29 12.69
CA THR A 2 -0.71 18.13 12.71
C THR A 2 -0.35 17.81 11.26
N VAL A 3 0.90 18.10 10.87
CA VAL A 3 1.41 17.69 9.56
C VAL A 3 1.59 16.18 9.65
N PRO A 4 1.03 15.37 8.72
CA PRO A 4 1.22 13.93 8.79
C PRO A 4 2.70 13.63 8.59
N ILE A 5 3.39 13.32 9.67
CA ILE A 5 4.78 12.88 9.63
C ILE A 5 4.87 11.57 8.85
N ASP A 6 5.85 11.46 7.94
CA ASP A 6 6.19 10.25 7.15
C ASP A 6 6.21 8.96 7.98
N ILE A 7 6.57 9.08 9.27
CA ILE A 7 6.55 8.01 10.27
C ILE A 7 5.18 7.32 10.34
N ASN A 8 4.08 8.07 10.30
CA ASN A 8 2.73 7.50 10.40
C ASN A 8 2.39 6.64 9.17
N VAL A 9 2.86 7.03 7.98
CA VAL A 9 2.68 6.25 6.74
C VAL A 9 3.50 4.96 6.79
N SER A 10 4.74 5.04 7.28
CA SER A 10 5.62 3.87 7.47
C SER A 10 5.07 2.89 8.52
N VAL A 11 4.61 3.39 9.67
CA VAL A 11 3.96 2.57 10.72
C VAL A 11 2.70 1.89 10.18
N LYS A 12 1.85 2.61 9.44
CA LYS A 12 0.66 2.02 8.80
C LYS A 12 1.01 0.94 7.77
N THR A 13 2.12 1.10 7.07
CA THR A 13 2.62 0.09 6.11
C THR A 13 2.98 -1.20 6.83
N TYR A 14 3.72 -1.13 7.94
CA TYR A 14 4.06 -2.30 8.75
C TYR A 14 2.82 -2.94 9.40
N GLN A 15 1.89 -2.13 9.92
CA GLN A 15 0.65 -2.64 10.49
C GLN A 15 -0.18 -3.43 9.46
N LYS A 16 -0.26 -2.95 8.20
CA LYS A 16 -0.91 -3.71 7.12
C LYS A 16 -0.20 -5.04 6.88
N LEU A 17 1.12 -5.06 6.76
CA LEU A 17 1.87 -6.30 6.56
C LEU A 17 1.62 -7.33 7.67
N SER A 18 1.61 -6.88 8.92
CA SER A 18 1.34 -7.74 10.07
C SER A 18 -0.10 -8.27 10.02
N LYS A 19 -1.08 -7.39 9.81
CA LYS A 19 -2.51 -7.74 9.78
C LYS A 19 -2.85 -8.78 8.71
N TYR A 20 -2.20 -8.72 7.54
CA TYR A 20 -2.50 -9.62 6.42
C TYR A 20 -1.55 -10.83 6.34
N LYS A 21 -0.67 -11.03 7.33
CA LYS A 21 0.31 -12.11 7.29
C LYS A 21 -0.35 -13.49 7.37
N ASP A 22 -1.31 -13.67 8.25
CA ASP A 22 -2.07 -14.92 8.36
C ASP A 22 -2.83 -15.22 7.07
N LEU A 23 -3.46 -14.20 6.48
CA LEU A 23 -4.18 -14.33 5.21
C LEU A 23 -3.24 -14.73 4.06
N GLU A 24 -2.03 -14.16 3.98
CA GLU A 24 -1.01 -14.57 3.01
C GLU A 24 -0.67 -16.05 3.14
N ILE A 25 -0.54 -16.55 4.37
CA ILE A 25 -0.24 -17.95 4.66
C ILE A 25 -1.41 -18.84 4.28
N GLU A 26 -2.64 -18.47 4.64
CA GLU A 26 -3.84 -19.23 4.31
C GLU A 26 -4.05 -19.34 2.80
N ILE A 27 -3.95 -18.23 2.06
CA ILE A 27 -4.05 -18.24 0.59
C ILE A 27 -2.92 -19.08 -0.01
N SER A 28 -1.68 -18.94 0.49
CA SER A 28 -0.56 -19.73 -0.01
C SER A 28 -0.77 -21.23 0.20
N LYS A 29 -1.34 -21.65 1.33
CA LYS A 29 -1.69 -23.05 1.63
C LYS A 29 -2.86 -23.54 0.77
N MET A 30 -3.92 -22.74 0.65
CA MET A 30 -5.12 -23.11 -0.10
C MET A 30 -4.84 -23.33 -1.58
N TRP A 31 -4.03 -22.46 -2.17
CA TRP A 31 -3.75 -22.50 -3.61
C TRP A 31 -2.44 -23.22 -3.94
N ASN A 32 -1.64 -23.59 -2.93
CA ASN A 32 -0.28 -24.12 -3.08
C ASN A 32 0.62 -23.24 -3.96
N LEU A 33 0.44 -21.92 -3.87
CA LEU A 33 1.14 -20.90 -4.67
C LEU A 33 1.87 -19.92 -3.77
N LYS A 34 2.98 -19.37 -4.26
CA LYS A 34 3.74 -18.33 -3.56
C LYS A 34 2.96 -17.02 -3.58
N THR A 35 2.36 -16.68 -2.44
CA THR A 35 1.58 -15.45 -2.26
C THR A 35 2.42 -14.40 -1.55
N LYS A 36 2.27 -13.13 -1.93
CA LYS A 36 2.96 -12.00 -1.29
C LYS A 36 2.03 -10.82 -1.09
N THR A 37 2.02 -10.28 0.11
CA THR A 37 1.30 -9.05 0.47
C THR A 37 2.13 -7.83 0.07
N ILE A 38 1.55 -6.95 -0.74
CA ILE A 38 2.17 -5.69 -1.17
C ILE A 38 1.39 -4.53 -0.54
N PRO A 39 1.93 -3.85 0.49
CA PRO A 39 1.24 -2.76 1.16
C PRO A 39 1.45 -1.43 0.41
N ILE A 40 0.40 -0.92 -0.22
CA ILE A 40 0.38 0.45 -0.75
C ILE A 40 -0.36 1.35 0.26
N VAL A 41 0.34 2.36 0.77
CA VAL A 41 -0.20 3.36 1.70
C VAL A 41 0.06 4.74 1.14
N ILE A 42 -1.01 5.47 0.85
CA ILE A 42 -1.00 6.85 0.37
C ILE A 42 -1.79 7.69 1.38
N GLY A 43 -1.16 8.75 1.88
CA GLY A 43 -1.80 9.73 2.75
C GLY A 43 -2.75 10.64 1.97
N VAL A 44 -3.64 11.32 2.68
CA VAL A 44 -4.65 12.24 2.11
C VAL A 44 -4.03 13.32 1.21
N LEU A 45 -2.84 13.79 1.53
CA LEU A 45 -2.09 14.79 0.74
C LEU A 45 -1.17 14.17 -0.32
N GLY A 46 -1.39 12.91 -0.70
CA GLY A 46 -0.54 12.19 -1.64
C GLY A 46 0.78 11.70 -1.07
N MET A 47 1.02 11.84 0.24
CA MET A 47 2.25 11.34 0.87
C MET A 47 2.39 9.83 0.73
N THR A 48 3.52 9.36 0.22
CA THR A 48 3.82 7.94 0.04
C THR A 48 4.91 7.49 1.02
N ALA A 49 4.90 6.21 1.39
CA ALA A 49 5.97 5.64 2.20
C ALA A 49 7.29 5.65 1.40
N LYS A 50 8.44 5.84 2.07
CA LYS A 50 9.78 5.77 1.45
C LYS A 50 10.08 4.50 0.64
N ARG A 51 9.34 3.40 0.86
CA ARG A 51 9.50 2.12 0.16
C ARG A 51 8.37 1.85 -0.86
N ALA A 52 7.52 2.82 -1.15
CA ALA A 52 6.39 2.65 -2.06
C ALA A 52 6.83 2.17 -3.45
N ASP A 53 7.90 2.74 -4.02
CA ASP A 53 8.44 2.34 -5.33
C ASP A 53 8.90 0.87 -5.36
N TYR A 54 9.55 0.40 -4.29
CA TYR A 54 9.92 -1.01 -4.16
C TYR A 54 8.69 -1.93 -4.14
N TYR A 55 7.59 -1.48 -3.54
CA TYR A 55 6.34 -2.25 -3.51
C TYR A 55 5.63 -2.25 -4.88
N LEU A 56 5.60 -1.12 -5.58
CA LEU A 56 5.01 -1.03 -6.92
C LEU A 56 5.77 -1.87 -7.96
N ALA A 57 7.10 -1.91 -7.88
CA ALA A 57 7.93 -2.73 -8.78
C ALA A 57 7.66 -4.24 -8.68
N GLN A 58 6.99 -4.69 -7.62
CA GLN A 58 6.61 -6.09 -7.43
C GLN A 58 5.25 -6.43 -8.03
N ILE A 59 4.47 -5.42 -8.41
CA ILE A 59 3.18 -5.59 -9.08
C ILE A 59 3.46 -5.81 -10.57
N PRO A 60 2.94 -6.89 -11.17
CA PRO A 60 3.04 -7.10 -12.62
C PRO A 60 2.50 -5.88 -13.37
N GLY A 61 3.26 -5.37 -14.34
CA GLY A 61 2.93 -4.15 -15.07
C GLY A 61 3.58 -2.87 -14.53
N ASN A 62 4.29 -2.93 -13.39
CA ASN A 62 5.07 -1.82 -12.81
C ASN A 62 4.33 -0.46 -12.86
N PRO A 63 3.18 -0.34 -12.17
CA PRO A 63 2.37 0.87 -12.21
C PRO A 63 3.14 2.08 -11.67
N GLU A 64 2.97 3.24 -12.32
CA GLU A 64 3.63 4.48 -11.91
C GLU A 64 2.99 5.05 -10.64
N MET A 65 3.82 5.50 -9.68
CA MET A 65 3.33 6.06 -8.41
C MET A 65 2.39 7.27 -8.63
N ALA A 66 2.65 8.10 -9.64
CA ALA A 66 1.80 9.25 -9.95
C ALA A 66 0.37 8.83 -10.33
N GLU A 67 0.22 7.75 -11.10
CA GLU A 67 -1.10 7.22 -11.47
C GLU A 67 -1.83 6.66 -10.25
N VAL A 68 -1.14 5.90 -9.40
CA VAL A 68 -1.72 5.34 -8.18
C VAL A 68 -2.15 6.46 -7.23
N GLN A 69 -1.35 7.52 -7.06
CA GLN A 69 -1.73 8.70 -6.28
C GLN A 69 -2.94 9.42 -6.86
N LYS A 70 -2.98 9.62 -8.18
CA LYS A 70 -4.11 10.25 -8.87
C LYS A 70 -5.40 9.48 -8.63
N ILE A 71 -5.39 8.15 -8.75
CA ILE A 71 -6.56 7.30 -8.49
C ILE A 71 -7.04 7.47 -7.04
N VAL A 72 -6.13 7.44 -6.07
CA VAL A 72 -6.48 7.62 -4.65
C VAL A 72 -7.08 9.00 -4.38
N LEU A 73 -6.52 10.05 -4.98
CA LEU A 73 -7.01 11.41 -4.81
C LEU A 73 -8.40 11.58 -5.42
N MET A 74 -8.62 11.07 -6.64
CA MET A 74 -9.93 11.10 -7.29
C MET A 74 -10.98 10.29 -6.49
N ALA A 75 -10.60 9.13 -5.98
CA ALA A 75 -11.47 8.31 -5.14
C ALA A 75 -11.84 9.03 -3.83
N THR A 76 -10.89 9.75 -3.22
CA THR A 76 -11.14 10.54 -2.00
C THR A 76 -12.08 11.71 -2.28
N GLY A 77 -11.89 12.41 -3.40
CA GLY A 77 -12.77 13.50 -3.82
C GLY A 77 -14.20 13.06 -4.13
N HIS A 78 -14.41 11.80 -4.54
CA HIS A 78 -15.74 11.24 -4.78
C HIS A 78 -16.48 10.81 -3.50
N ILE A 79 -15.77 10.67 -2.38
CA ILE A 79 -16.34 10.31 -1.08
C ILE A 79 -16.79 11.56 -0.29
N LEU A 80 -16.22 12.73 -0.61
CA LEU A 80 -16.54 14.02 0.01
C LEU A 80 -17.70 14.71 -0.73
#